data_AF-A0A970E464-F1
#
_entry.id   AF-A0A970E464-F1
#
_cell.length_a   1.000
_cell.length_b   1.000
_cell.length_c   1.000
_cell.angle_alpha   90.00
_cell.angle_beta   90.00
_cell.angle_gamma   90.00
#
_symmetry.space_group_name_H-M   'P 1'
#
loop_
_entity.id
_entity.type
_entity.pdbx_description
1 polymer ?
#
loop_
_entity_poly.entity_id
_entity_poly.type
_entity_poly.pdbx_seq_one_letter_code
_entity_poly.pdbx_strand_id
1 'polypeptide(L)'
;MTMGYREQLRQARELLQNEIAELQSKLAAKEQDLRKLDSLLRESGSQRGSRPSLTAQIVATLYLLAQESPDGVPARAVVQKFAQLRDDVNESTIRSTLYQVTRKMRPTEIVVGDAVERVRVVKNGPLYDVQLVTEQSAELV
;
A
#
# COMPACT_ATOMS: atom_id res chain seq x y z
N MET A 1 -26.67 -40.56 -36.21
CA MET A 1 -25.22 -40.39 -36.48
C MET A 1 -24.62 -39.71 -35.25
N THR A 2 -23.84 -40.43 -34.47
CA THR A 2 -23.17 -39.90 -33.27
C THR A 2 -22.02 -39.00 -33.71
N MET A 3 -22.05 -37.71 -33.32
CA MET A 3 -20.96 -36.77 -33.59
C MET A 3 -19.62 -37.38 -33.15
N GLY A 4 -18.63 -37.32 -34.03
CA GLY A 4 -17.32 -37.92 -33.75
C GLY A 4 -16.63 -37.18 -32.60
N TYR A 5 -15.91 -37.90 -31.74
CA TYR A 5 -15.14 -37.33 -30.63
C TYR A 5 -14.21 -36.16 -31.05
N ARG A 6 -13.69 -36.20 -32.29
CA ARG A 6 -12.90 -35.11 -32.88
C ARG A 6 -13.70 -33.84 -33.16
N GLU A 7 -14.97 -33.96 -33.56
CA GLU A 7 -15.87 -32.81 -33.79
C GLU A 7 -16.27 -32.17 -32.46
N GLN A 8 -16.54 -32.98 -31.43
CA GLN A 8 -16.80 -32.49 -30.08
C GLN A 8 -15.60 -31.74 -29.50
N LEU A 9 -14.39 -32.27 -29.69
CA LEU A 9 -13.16 -31.61 -29.23
C LEU A 9 -12.91 -30.29 -29.96
N ARG A 10 -13.23 -30.23 -31.26
CA ARG A 10 -13.13 -29.01 -32.06
C ARG A 10 -14.12 -27.94 -31.58
N GLN A 11 -15.38 -28.32 -31.35
CA GLN A 11 -16.39 -27.41 -30.80
C GLN A 11 -16.02 -26.90 -29.41
N ALA A 12 -15.55 -27.78 -28.52
CA ALA A 12 -15.10 -27.38 -27.18
C ALA A 12 -13.94 -26.38 -27.25
N ARG A 13 -12.99 -26.59 -28.17
CA ARG A 13 -11.89 -25.67 -28.40
C ARG A 13 -12.36 -24.31 -28.93
N GLU A 14 -13.28 -24.29 -29.89
CA GLU A 14 -13.85 -23.04 -30.43
C GLU A 14 -14.61 -22.25 -29.35
N LEU A 15 -15.37 -22.93 -28.49
CA LEU A 15 -16.05 -22.30 -27.34
C LEU A 15 -15.06 -21.66 -26.37
N LEU A 16 -14.01 -22.38 -25.98
CA LEU A 16 -12.98 -21.86 -25.07
C LEU A 16 -12.21 -20.68 -25.69
N GLN A 17 -11.93 -20.72 -26.99
CA GLN A 17 -11.27 -19.61 -27.68
C GLN A 17 -12.13 -18.35 -27.70
N ASN A 18 -13.44 -18.50 -27.91
CA ASN A 18 -14.38 -17.38 -27.84
C ASN A 18 -14.47 -16.81 -26.42
N GLU A 19 -14.51 -17.68 -25.41
CA GLU A 19 -14.57 -17.25 -24.00
C GLU A 19 -13.29 -16.51 -23.58
N ILE A 20 -12.11 -16.97 -24.01
CA ILE A 20 -10.84 -16.27 -23.80
C ILE A 20 -10.87 -14.88 -24.45
N ALA A 21 -11.35 -14.78 -25.70
CA ALA A 21 -11.43 -13.50 -26.39
C ALA A 21 -12.39 -12.52 -25.68
N GLU A 22 -13.52 -13.01 -25.19
CA GLU A 22 -14.48 -12.21 -24.42
C GLU A 22 -13.89 -11.75 -23.08
N LEU A 23 -13.18 -12.62 -22.37
CA LEU A 23 -12.50 -12.29 -21.12
C LEU A 23 -11.40 -11.24 -21.34
N GLN A 24 -10.62 -11.35 -22.42
CA GLN A 24 -9.61 -10.35 -22.79
C GLN A 24 -10.24 -8.99 -23.09
N SER A 25 -11.37 -8.96 -23.80
CA SER A 25 -12.11 -7.74 -24.07
C SER A 25 -12.66 -7.09 -22.78
N LYS A 26 -13.25 -7.89 -21.89
CA LYS A 26 -13.72 -7.43 -20.58
C LYS A 26 -12.58 -6.90 -19.71
N LEU A 27 -11.41 -7.54 -19.75
CA LEU A 27 -10.22 -7.10 -19.04
C LEU A 27 -9.74 -5.74 -19.57
N ALA A 28 -9.61 -5.59 -20.89
CA ALA A 28 -9.19 -4.33 -21.51
C ALA A 28 -10.16 -3.17 -21.17
N ALA A 29 -11.46 -3.43 -21.17
CA ALA A 29 -12.47 -2.45 -20.76
C ALA A 29 -12.30 -2.05 -19.28
N LYS A 30 -12.14 -3.03 -18.37
CA LYS A 30 -11.89 -2.76 -16.95
C LYS A 30 -10.59 -1.99 -16.72
N GLU A 31 -9.52 -2.32 -17.43
CA GLU A 31 -8.25 -1.59 -17.35
C GLU A 31 -8.41 -0.14 -17.84
N GLN A 32 -9.17 0.08 -18.90
CA GLN A 32 -9.47 1.42 -19.39
C GLN A 32 -10.30 2.21 -18.37
N ASP A 33 -11.29 1.59 -17.73
CA ASP A 33 -12.09 2.24 -16.69
C ASP A 33 -11.26 2.54 -15.44
N LEU A 34 -10.34 1.65 -15.05
CA LEU A 34 -9.37 1.92 -13.99
C LEU A 34 -8.48 3.11 -14.34
N ARG A 35 -8.02 3.25 -15.58
CA ARG A 35 -7.24 4.43 -16.02
C ARG A 35 -8.06 5.72 -15.97
N LYS A 36 -9.35 5.67 -16.32
CA LYS A 36 -10.27 6.83 -16.21
C LYS A 36 -10.52 7.20 -14.75
N LEU A 37 -10.69 6.22 -13.88
CA LEU A 37 -10.82 6.45 -12.44
C LEU A 37 -9.53 7.05 -11.87
N ASP A 38 -8.36 6.54 -12.28
CA ASP A 38 -7.06 7.13 -11.91
C ASP A 38 -6.94 8.59 -12.40
N SER A 39 -7.37 8.90 -13.62
CA SER A 39 -7.37 10.28 -14.11
C SER A 39 -8.36 11.18 -13.37
N LEU A 40 -9.56 10.68 -13.06
CA LEU A 40 -10.56 11.44 -12.31
C LEU A 40 -10.09 11.71 -10.88
N LEU A 41 -9.49 10.73 -10.21
CA LEU A 41 -8.88 10.90 -8.89
C LEU A 41 -7.75 11.95 -8.92
N ARG A 42 -6.95 12.00 -9.99
CA ARG A 42 -5.94 13.05 -10.20
C ARG A 42 -6.56 14.44 -10.42
N GLU A 43 -7.69 14.52 -11.10
CA GLU A 43 -8.37 15.79 -11.40
C GLU A 43 -9.17 16.35 -10.21
N SER A 44 -9.90 15.50 -9.47
CA SER A 44 -10.73 15.91 -8.32
C SER A 44 -9.96 16.11 -7.01
N GLY A 45 -8.66 15.81 -6.97
CA GLY A 45 -7.84 15.78 -5.76
C GLY A 45 -6.53 16.54 -5.83
N SER A 46 -6.42 17.57 -6.69
CA SER A 46 -5.19 18.37 -6.83
C SER A 46 -4.96 19.34 -5.64
N GLN A 47 -4.81 18.78 -4.44
CA GLN A 47 -3.83 19.28 -3.48
C GLN A 47 -2.52 18.54 -3.77
N ARG A 48 -1.46 19.30 -4.08
CA ARG A 48 -0.11 18.82 -4.39
C ARG A 48 0.33 17.67 -3.45
N GLY A 49 0.47 16.42 -3.94
CA GLY A 49 1.22 15.38 -3.19
C GLY A 49 0.79 13.90 -3.27
N SER A 50 0.15 13.40 -4.34
CA SER A 50 -0.54 12.09 -4.32
C SER A 50 0.30 10.80 -4.24
N ARG A 51 1.60 10.87 -3.93
CA ARG A 51 2.35 9.69 -3.45
C ARG A 51 2.82 10.00 -2.04
N PRO A 52 2.42 9.22 -1.02
CA PRO A 52 2.90 9.44 0.34
C PRO A 52 4.42 9.47 0.32
N SER A 53 5.03 10.41 1.06
CA SER A 53 6.50 10.51 1.11
C SER A 53 7.12 9.18 1.53
N LEU A 54 8.38 8.92 1.17
CA LEU A 54 9.08 7.70 1.62
C LEU A 54 9.02 7.57 3.15
N THR A 55 9.15 8.69 3.86
CA THR A 55 8.97 8.74 5.32
C THR A 55 7.59 8.30 5.74
N ALA A 56 6.52 8.82 5.12
CA ALA A 56 5.15 8.42 5.43
C ALA A 56 4.90 6.93 5.16
N GLN A 57 5.46 6.38 4.07
CA GLN A 57 5.35 4.95 3.75
C GLN A 57 6.05 4.06 4.78
N ILE A 58 7.25 4.45 5.23
CA ILE A 58 8.00 3.72 6.26
C ILE A 58 7.26 3.78 7.60
N VAL A 59 6.73 4.95 7.98
CA VAL A 59 5.95 5.11 9.22
C VAL A 59 4.61 4.36 9.14
N ALA A 60 3.96 4.31 7.98
CA ALA A 60 2.76 3.50 7.78
C ALA A 60 3.04 2.01 7.97
N THR A 61 4.18 1.53 7.46
CA THR A 61 4.61 0.13 7.66
C THR A 61 4.84 -0.17 9.15
N LEU A 62 5.49 0.75 9.86
CA LEU A 62 5.67 0.64 11.31
C LEU A 62 4.33 0.63 12.06
N TYR A 63 3.40 1.51 11.68
CA TYR A 63 2.06 1.61 12.28
C TYR A 63 1.30 0.28 12.17
N LEU A 64 1.31 -0.35 10.99
CA LEU A 64 0.68 -1.67 10.80
C LEU A 64 1.31 -2.74 11.70
N LEU A 65 2.64 -2.81 11.75
CA LEU A 65 3.34 -3.78 12.60
C LEU A 65 3.12 -3.54 14.10
N ALA A 66 2.96 -2.27 14.52
CA ALA A 66 2.72 -1.92 15.91
C ALA A 66 1.33 -2.37 16.40
N GLN A 67 0.34 -2.44 15.50
CA GLN A 67 -0.97 -3.01 15.84
C GLN A 67 -0.90 -4.52 16.16
N GLU A 68 0.06 -5.23 15.58
CA GLU A 68 0.27 -6.67 15.79
C GLU A 68 1.21 -6.96 16.99
N SER A 69 1.95 -5.96 17.48
CA SER A 69 2.99 -6.11 18.50
C SER A 69 2.89 -5.02 19.57
N PRO A 70 2.17 -5.26 20.68
CA PRO A 70 1.92 -4.25 21.72
C PRO A 70 3.17 -3.80 22.47
N ASP A 71 4.23 -4.61 22.47
CA ASP A 71 5.52 -4.26 23.09
C ASP A 71 6.40 -3.35 22.21
N GLY A 72 5.98 -3.10 20.97
CA GLY A 72 6.71 -2.35 19.96
C GLY A 72 7.43 -3.23 18.93
N VAL A 73 8.04 -2.57 17.95
CA VAL A 73 8.52 -3.20 16.71
C VAL A 73 10.04 -2.95 16.55
N PRO A 74 10.87 -3.99 16.38
CA PRO A 74 12.29 -3.79 16.09
C PRO A 74 12.46 -3.25 14.66
N ALA A 75 13.47 -2.39 14.45
CA ALA A 75 13.76 -1.84 13.11
C ALA A 75 13.91 -2.92 12.02
N ARG A 76 14.46 -4.09 12.38
CA ARG A 76 14.61 -5.23 11.47
C ARG A 76 13.26 -5.72 10.93
N ALA A 77 12.21 -5.75 11.75
CA ALA A 77 10.89 -6.18 11.30
C ALA A 77 10.29 -5.18 10.30
N VAL A 78 10.46 -3.88 10.54
CA VAL A 78 10.06 -2.83 9.59
C VAL A 78 10.80 -2.98 8.26
N VAL A 79 12.12 -3.20 8.30
CA VAL A 79 12.93 -3.42 7.09
C VAL A 79 12.42 -4.62 6.30
N GLN A 80 12.19 -5.74 6.97
CA GLN A 80 11.70 -6.97 6.33
C GLN A 80 10.32 -6.77 5.68
N LYS A 81 9.39 -6.13 6.40
CA LYS A 81 8.05 -5.86 5.86
C LYS A 81 8.09 -4.85 4.71
N PHE A 82 8.88 -3.79 4.83
CA PHE A 82 8.99 -2.75 3.80
C PHE A 82 9.63 -3.29 2.51
N ALA A 83 10.65 -4.15 2.63
CA ALA A 83 11.30 -4.78 1.48
C ALA A 83 10.35 -5.69 0.66
N GLN A 84 9.26 -6.19 1.26
CA GLN A 84 8.21 -6.92 0.53
C GLN A 84 7.32 -6.00 -0.31
N LEU A 85 7.23 -4.72 0.05
CA LEU A 85 6.42 -3.72 -0.63
C LEU A 85 7.21 -2.97 -1.71
N ARG A 86 8.51 -2.76 -1.47
CA ARG A 86 9.37 -1.93 -2.31
C ARG A 86 10.83 -2.37 -2.19
N ASP A 87 11.48 -2.62 -3.31
CA ASP A 87 12.85 -3.17 -3.42
C ASP A 87 13.93 -2.11 -3.74
N ASP A 88 13.53 -0.90 -4.13
CA ASP A 88 14.41 0.20 -4.49
C ASP A 88 14.93 1.03 -3.28
N VAL A 89 14.59 0.64 -2.05
CA VAL A 89 15.03 1.30 -0.82
C VAL A 89 15.89 0.36 0.01
N ASN A 90 17.12 0.77 0.29
CA ASN A 90 18.05 -0.02 1.09
C ASN A 90 17.75 0.05 2.60
N GLU A 91 18.25 -0.95 3.34
CA GLU A 91 18.05 -1.07 4.78
C GLU A 91 18.55 0.14 5.58
N SER A 92 19.68 0.74 5.20
CA SER A 92 20.26 1.89 5.90
C SER A 92 19.36 3.12 5.81
N THR A 93 18.70 3.33 4.67
CA THR A 93 17.71 4.41 4.47
C THR A 93 16.48 4.21 5.36
N ILE A 94 15.99 2.97 5.47
CA ILE A 94 14.82 2.67 6.32
C ILE A 94 15.17 2.92 7.79
N ARG A 95 16.31 2.38 8.26
CA ARG A 95 16.76 2.54 9.65
C ARG A 95 17.04 4.00 10.02
N SER A 96 17.71 4.74 9.13
CA SER A 96 17.98 6.17 9.36
C SER A 96 16.69 6.98 9.37
N THR A 97 15.73 6.67 8.50
CA THR A 97 14.41 7.30 8.50
C THR A 97 13.68 7.05 9.83
N LEU A 98 13.62 5.79 10.29
CA LEU A 98 13.02 5.44 11.60
C LEU A 98 13.66 6.22 12.75
N TYR A 99 14.98 6.36 12.74
CA TYR A 99 15.68 7.14 13.76
C TYR A 99 15.40 8.65 13.67
N GLN A 100 15.27 9.20 12.46
CA GLN A 100 14.98 10.62 12.26
C GLN A 100 13.56 10.96 12.70
N VAL A 101 12.57 10.12 12.38
CA VAL A 101 11.17 10.39 12.71
C VAL A 101 10.89 10.35 14.21
N THR A 102 11.64 9.58 15.00
CA THR A 102 11.48 9.59 16.47
C THR A 102 11.88 10.91 17.12
N ARG A 103 12.60 11.77 16.40
CA ARG A 103 13.05 13.09 16.86
C ARG A 103 12.19 14.24 16.32
N LYS A 104 11.21 13.95 15.46
CA LYS A 104 10.36 14.99 14.88
C LYS A 104 9.34 15.47 15.91
N MET A 105 9.29 16.79 16.09
CA MET A 105 8.25 17.43 16.92
C MET A 105 6.86 17.33 16.27
N ARG A 106 6.80 17.54 14.95
CA ARG A 106 5.55 17.48 14.18
C ARG A 106 5.14 16.03 13.93
N PRO A 107 3.86 15.68 14.15
CA PRO A 107 3.32 14.39 13.75
C PRO A 107 3.54 14.13 12.26
N THR A 108 3.76 12.87 11.91
CA THR A 108 3.83 12.41 10.52
C THR A 108 2.43 12.01 10.07
N GLU A 109 2.00 12.51 8.93
CA GLU A 109 0.76 12.08 8.28
C GLU A 109 1.04 10.79 7.50
N ILE A 110 0.22 9.77 7.75
CA ILE A 110 0.25 8.48 7.06
C ILE A 110 -1.12 8.17 6.49
N VAL A 111 -1.16 7.46 5.37
CA VAL A 111 -2.42 6.98 4.76
C VAL A 111 -2.67 5.56 5.27
N VAL A 112 -3.84 5.33 5.86
CA VAL A 112 -4.30 4.03 6.38
C VAL A 112 -5.67 3.76 5.80
N GLY A 113 -5.76 2.83 4.84
CA GLY A 113 -6.97 2.64 4.05
C GLY A 113 -7.32 3.93 3.29
N ASP A 114 -8.52 4.46 3.54
CA ASP A 114 -9.01 5.71 2.93
C ASP A 114 -8.83 6.94 3.84
N ALA A 115 -8.24 6.76 5.04
CA ALA A 115 -8.07 7.82 6.02
C ALA A 115 -6.61 8.31 6.12
N VAL A 116 -6.43 9.57 6.52
CA VAL A 116 -5.12 10.13 6.88
C VAL A 116 -5.03 10.19 8.40
N GLU A 117 -4.07 9.45 8.95
CA GLU A 117 -3.78 9.42 10.39
C GLU A 117 -2.56 10.28 10.71
N ARG A 118 -2.63 11.02 11.82
CA ARG A 118 -1.50 11.82 12.33
C ARG A 118 -0.82 11.06 13.45
N VAL A 119 0.45 10.72 13.26
CA VAL A 119 1.14 9.84 14.19
C VAL A 119 2.48 10.38 14.68
N ARG A 120 2.83 10.07 15.92
CA ARG A 120 4.15 10.31 16.50
C ARG A 120 4.85 8.97 16.70
N VAL A 121 6.08 8.87 16.18
CA VAL A 121 6.91 7.67 16.37
C VAL A 121 7.68 7.82 17.68
N VAL A 122 7.57 6.83 18.54
CA VAL A 122 8.31 6.75 19.81
C VAL A 122 9.31 5.60 19.75
N LYS A 123 10.40 5.71 20.52
CA LYS A 123 11.45 4.70 20.57
C LYS A 123 11.73 4.31 22.01
N ASN A 124 11.54 3.03 22.31
CA ASN A 124 11.76 2.42 23.62
C ASN A 124 12.90 1.40 23.48
N GLY A 125 14.12 1.85 23.74
CA GLY A 125 15.32 1.04 23.56
C GLY A 125 15.51 0.61 22.09
N PRO A 126 15.50 -0.71 21.77
CA PRO A 126 15.63 -1.20 20.39
C PRO A 126 14.30 -1.18 19.61
N LEU A 127 13.18 -0.92 20.28
CA LEU A 127 11.83 -1.03 19.71
C LEU A 127 11.27 0.35 19.35
N TYR A 128 10.49 0.38 18.27
CA TYR A 128 9.77 1.53 17.77
C TYR A 128 8.27 1.29 17.94
N ASP A 129 7.53 2.33 18.26
CA ASP A 129 6.08 2.28 18.39
C ASP A 129 5.46 3.59 17.88
N VAL A 130 4.15 3.62 17.71
CA VAL A 130 3.41 4.71 17.08
C VAL A 130 2.23 5.13 17.94
N GLN A 131 2.16 6.43 18.24
CA GLN A 131 1.06 7.03 18.97
C GLN A 131 0.20 7.86 18.01
N LEU A 132 -1.11 7.60 18.00
CA LEU A 132 -2.09 8.44 17.30
C LEU A 132 -2.18 9.78 18.02
N VAL A 133 -2.15 10.87 17.25
CA VAL A 133 -2.28 12.23 17.77
C VAL A 133 -3.68 12.73 17.41
N THR A 134 -4.58 12.77 18.39
CA THR A 134 -5.87 13.44 18.26
C THR A 134 -5.69 14.96 18.38
N GLU A 135 -6.58 15.74 17.75
CA GLU A 135 -6.45 17.20 17.59
C GLU A 135 -6.19 17.97 18.90
N GLN A 136 -6.67 17.47 20.04
CA GLN A 136 -6.46 18.08 21.37
C GLN A 136 -5.00 18.13 21.82
N SER A 137 -4.12 17.32 21.23
CA SER A 137 -2.68 17.28 21.58
C SER A 137 -1.81 18.11 20.64
N ALA A 138 -2.40 18.72 19.61
CA ALA A 138 -1.69 19.49 18.59
C ALA A 138 -1.48 20.97 18.97
N GLU A 139 -2.18 21.47 20.00
CA GLU A 139 -2.16 22.90 20.41
C GLU A 139 -1.32 23.18 21.68
N LEU A 140 -0.72 22.16 22.30
CA LEU A 140 0.11 22.32 23.51
C LEU A 140 1.61 22.15 23.21
N VAL A 141 2.16 22.92 22.26
CA VAL A 141 3.60 23.30 22.21
C VAL A 141 3.76 24.64 21.49
#